data_AF-A0A391NNH2-F1
#
_entry.id   AF-A0A391NNH2-F1
#
_cell.length_a   1.000
_cell.length_b   1.000
_cell.length_c   1.000
_cell.angle_alpha   90.00
_cell.angle_beta   90.00
_cell.angle_gamma   90.00
#
_symmetry.space_group_name_H-M   'P 1'
#
loop_
_entity.id
_entity.type
_entity.pdbx_description
1 polymer ?
#
loop_
_entity_poly.entity_id
_entity_poly.type
_entity_poly.pdbx_seq_one_letter_code
_entity_poly.pdbx_strand_id
1 'polypeptide(L)'
;MSDGDSVISYEAPWPLYSVAWSERSDCPFRLAVGSHRANWRNYVQLLQLSAPSDDDKPQHLEPRSSFRLFYPATKVQFLPSAQPMKRDLFAVSGDYLRIVEVLDEKKGAAAAGGAGATVGVENKPTE
;
A
#
# COMPACT_ATOMS: atom_id res chain seq x y z
N MET A 1 -31.66 -4.39 -12.74
CA MET A 1 -30.61 -4.08 -11.77
C MET A 1 -30.02 -2.74 -12.17
N SER A 2 -30.14 -1.70 -11.36
CA SER A 2 -29.39 -0.46 -11.60
C SER A 2 -27.93 -0.73 -11.25
N ASP A 3 -27.08 -0.93 -12.26
CA ASP A 3 -25.64 -0.73 -12.14
C ASP A 3 -25.44 0.74 -11.76
N GLY A 4 -25.44 1.01 -10.45
CA GLY A 4 -25.09 2.31 -9.92
C GLY A 4 -23.57 2.40 -9.94
N ASP A 5 -23.02 3.29 -10.78
CA ASP A 5 -21.61 3.62 -10.76
C ASP A 5 -21.22 4.12 -9.35
N SER A 6 -20.62 3.23 -8.55
CA SER A 6 -20.12 3.58 -7.22
C SER A 6 -18.77 4.26 -7.38
N VAL A 7 -18.73 5.56 -7.14
CA VAL A 7 -17.49 6.36 -7.16
C VAL A 7 -16.96 6.50 -5.74
N ILE A 8 -15.75 5.99 -5.51
CA ILE A 8 -15.05 6.10 -4.23
C ILE A 8 -13.92 7.11 -4.38
N SER A 9 -13.96 8.15 -3.55
CA SER A 9 -12.99 9.24 -3.58
C SER A 9 -12.00 9.13 -2.43
N TYR A 10 -10.74 9.45 -2.70
CA TYR A 10 -9.69 9.59 -1.70
C TYR A 10 -8.90 10.86 -1.95
N GLU A 11 -8.83 11.74 -0.94
CA GLU A 11 -8.01 12.95 -1.00
C GLU A 11 -6.67 12.70 -0.33
N ALA A 12 -5.61 12.67 -1.14
CA ALA A 12 -4.27 12.51 -0.64
C ALA A 12 -3.73 13.84 -0.06
N PRO A 13 -2.98 13.81 1.05
CA PRO A 13 -2.36 15.00 1.66
C PRO A 13 -1.24 15.64 0.81
N TRP A 14 -0.89 15.04 -0.33
CA TRP A 14 0.12 15.51 -1.28
C TRP A 14 -0.26 15.10 -2.71
N PRO A 15 0.26 15.80 -3.74
CA PRO A 15 0.08 15.39 -5.13
C PRO A 15 0.57 13.96 -5.36
N LEU A 16 -0.23 13.18 -6.07
CA LEU A 16 0.09 11.80 -6.46
C LEU A 16 0.78 11.77 -7.82
N TYR A 17 1.61 10.76 -8.04
CA TYR A 17 2.32 10.56 -9.30
C TYR A 17 2.28 9.11 -9.80
N SER A 18 2.46 8.15 -8.90
CA SER A 18 2.39 6.73 -9.24
C SER A 18 1.23 6.06 -8.50
N VAL A 19 0.60 5.09 -9.15
CA VAL A 19 -0.46 4.27 -8.57
C VAL A 19 -0.32 2.82 -9.04
N ALA A 20 -0.66 1.87 -8.17
CA ALA A 20 -0.72 0.45 -8.52
C ALA A 20 -1.83 -0.25 -7.75
N TRP A 21 -2.52 -1.17 -8.42
CA TRP A 21 -3.52 -2.04 -7.79
C TRP A 21 -2.89 -3.37 -7.37
N SER A 22 -3.32 -3.88 -6.22
CA SER A 22 -3.00 -5.21 -5.75
C SER A 22 -3.97 -6.22 -6.37
N GLU A 23 -3.44 -7.33 -6.86
CA GLU A 23 -4.24 -8.45 -7.39
C GLU A 23 -4.57 -9.52 -6.34
N ARG A 24 -4.07 -9.34 -5.11
CA ARG A 24 -4.20 -10.31 -4.02
C ARG A 24 -5.67 -10.49 -3.59
N SER A 25 -6.13 -11.74 -3.49
CA SER A 25 -7.55 -12.05 -3.27
C SER A 25 -8.02 -11.89 -1.81
N ASP A 26 -7.12 -11.97 -0.84
CA ASP A 26 -7.42 -11.80 0.59
C ASP A 26 -7.42 -10.32 1.05
N CYS A 27 -6.84 -9.42 0.25
CA CYS A 27 -6.90 -7.98 0.44
C CYS A 27 -7.44 -7.30 -0.83
N PRO A 28 -8.75 -7.48 -1.13
CA PRO A 28 -9.36 -6.92 -2.34
C PRO A 28 -9.41 -5.39 -2.27
N PHE A 29 -9.40 -4.70 -3.40
CA PHE A 29 -9.47 -3.22 -3.48
C PHE A 29 -8.37 -2.50 -2.69
N ARG A 30 -7.16 -3.05 -2.76
CA ARG A 30 -5.95 -2.44 -2.22
C ARG A 30 -5.14 -1.78 -3.32
N LEU A 31 -4.59 -0.62 -3.04
CA LEU A 31 -3.75 0.10 -3.98
C LEU A 31 -2.61 0.82 -3.26
N ALA A 32 -1.50 1.00 -3.95
CA ALA A 32 -0.37 1.78 -3.46
C ALA A 32 -0.27 3.06 -4.28
N VAL A 33 -0.10 4.20 -3.60
CA VAL A 33 0.10 5.50 -4.23
C VAL A 33 1.46 6.07 -3.84
N GLY A 34 2.09 6.77 -4.77
CA GLY A 34 3.34 7.49 -4.56
C GLY A 34 3.15 8.98 -4.73
N SER A 35 3.77 9.76 -3.85
CA SER A 35 3.73 11.21 -3.89
C SER A 35 4.69 11.80 -4.92
N HIS A 36 4.39 13.00 -5.38
CA HIS A 36 5.35 13.88 -6.04
C HIS A 36 5.36 15.25 -5.38
N ARG A 37 6.36 15.46 -4.53
CA ARG A 37 6.61 16.72 -3.85
C ARG A 37 7.94 17.29 -4.34
N ALA A 38 7.97 18.62 -4.51
CA ALA A 38 9.18 19.34 -4.90
C ALA A 38 10.30 19.27 -3.84
N ASN A 39 9.95 18.93 -2.59
CA ASN A 39 10.91 18.74 -1.52
C ASN A 39 11.42 17.28 -1.45
N TRP A 40 12.50 17.07 -0.69
CA TRP A 40 13.12 15.75 -0.45
C TRP A 40 12.29 14.79 0.43
N ARG A 41 10.99 15.06 0.60
CA ARG A 41 10.09 14.32 1.51
C ARG A 41 8.94 13.71 0.73
N ASN A 42 9.25 12.67 -0.04
CA ASN A 42 8.26 11.90 -0.78
C ASN A 42 7.79 10.69 0.04
N TYR A 43 6.62 10.15 -0.30
CA TYR A 43 5.97 9.06 0.42
C TYR A 43 5.40 8.06 -0.56
N VAL A 44 5.39 6.80 -0.13
CA VAL A 44 4.54 5.76 -0.70
C VAL A 44 3.57 5.33 0.38
N GLN A 45 2.30 5.23 0.03
CA GLN A 45 1.22 4.93 0.95
C GLN A 45 0.35 3.81 0.40
N LEU A 46 0.04 2.85 1.26
CA LEU A 46 -0.87 1.76 0.97
C LEU A 46 -2.27 2.17 1.41
N LEU A 47 -3.21 2.13 0.48
CA LEU A 47 -4.63 2.40 0.70
C LEU A 47 -5.43 1.10 0.54
N GLN A 48 -6.47 0.96 1.35
CA GLN A 48 -7.32 -0.21 1.38
C GLN A 48 -8.76 0.22 1.54
N LEU A 49 -9.67 -0.39 0.80
CA LEU A 49 -11.11 -0.16 0.99
C LEU A 49 -11.54 -0.58 2.39
N SER A 50 -12.27 0.30 3.09
CA SER A 50 -12.84 0.04 4.40
C SER A 50 -13.77 -1.19 4.34
N ALA A 51 -13.78 -2.01 5.40
CA ALA A 51 -14.71 -3.13 5.49
C ALA A 51 -16.17 -2.63 5.42
N PRO A 52 -17.11 -3.41 4.86
CA PRO A 52 -18.52 -3.07 4.95
C PRO A 52 -18.92 -3.01 6.43
N SER A 53 -19.35 -1.85 6.89
CA SER A 53 -19.91 -1.65 8.23
C SER A 53 -21.43 -1.58 8.13
N ASP A 54 -22.15 -2.16 9.09
CA ASP A 54 -23.62 -2.09 9.17
C ASP A 54 -24.16 -0.66 9.43
N ASP A 55 -23.29 0.30 9.75
CA ASP A 55 -23.64 1.68 10.12
C ASP A 55 -24.10 2.59 8.96
N ASP A 56 -24.55 2.04 7.82
CA ASP A 56 -24.96 2.78 6.60
C ASP A 56 -23.91 3.77 6.05
N LYS A 57 -22.66 3.71 6.55
CA LYS A 57 -21.58 4.58 6.08
C LYS A 57 -21.09 4.12 4.72
N PRO A 58 -20.89 5.04 3.76
CA PRO A 58 -20.32 4.70 2.47
C PRO A 58 -18.89 4.14 2.66
N GLN A 59 -18.56 3.13 1.88
CA GLN A 59 -17.19 2.60 1.85
C GLN A 59 -16.22 3.69 1.36
N HIS A 60 -15.05 3.75 1.97
CA HIS A 60 -14.03 4.73 1.63
C HIS A 60 -12.65 4.09 1.66
N LEU A 61 -11.68 4.70 0.98
CA LEU A 61 -10.29 4.25 1.00
C LEU A 61 -9.59 4.77 2.25
N GLU A 62 -9.04 3.84 3.03
CA GLU A 62 -8.33 4.12 4.27
C GLU A 62 -6.82 3.92 4.08
N PRO A 63 -5.98 4.86 4.55
CA PRO A 63 -4.54 4.63 4.66
C PRO A 63 -4.22 3.53 5.67
N ARG A 64 -3.43 2.53 5.24
CA ARG A 64 -3.01 1.42 6.10
C ARG A 64 -1.57 1.55 6.57
N SER A 65 -0.68 1.89 5.66
CA SER A 65 0.74 2.03 5.95
C SER A 65 1.38 3.03 5.01
N SER A 66 2.51 3.60 5.42
CA SER A 66 3.30 4.47 4.55
C SER A 66 4.77 4.40 4.92
N PHE A 67 5.63 4.67 3.95
CA PHE A 67 7.05 4.86 4.17
C PHE A 67 7.56 5.99 3.30
N ARG A 68 8.77 6.45 3.61
CA ARG A 68 9.32 7.69 3.07
C ARG A 68 10.39 7.42 2.01
N LEU A 69 10.41 8.27 0.99
CA LEU A 69 11.42 8.34 -0.06
C LEU A 69 12.06 9.74 -0.12
N PHE A 70 13.31 9.80 -0.54
CA PHE A 70 13.99 11.07 -0.81
C PHE A 70 13.49 11.70 -2.11
N TYR A 71 13.27 10.88 -3.13
CA TYR A 71 12.80 11.29 -4.45
C TYR A 71 11.41 10.73 -4.75
N PRO A 72 10.66 11.35 -5.67
CA PRO A 72 9.33 10.87 -6.06
C PRO A 72 9.36 9.40 -6.51
N ALA A 73 8.32 8.65 -6.13
CA ALA A 73 8.13 7.30 -6.63
C ALA A 73 7.71 7.37 -8.09
N THR A 74 8.60 7.03 -9.02
CA THR A 74 8.33 7.14 -10.46
C THR A 74 7.43 6.03 -10.96
N LYS A 75 7.44 4.88 -10.30
CA LYS A 75 6.54 3.75 -10.54
C LYS A 75 6.37 2.93 -9.27
N VAL A 76 5.17 2.36 -9.12
CA VAL A 76 4.86 1.36 -8.12
C VAL A 76 4.21 0.18 -8.84
N GLN A 77 4.47 -1.04 -8.41
CA GLN A 77 3.83 -2.23 -8.97
C GLN A 77 3.82 -3.37 -7.95
N PHE A 78 2.66 -4.00 -7.75
CA PHE A 78 2.55 -5.20 -6.93
C PHE A 78 3.10 -6.42 -7.66
N LEU A 79 3.51 -7.43 -6.90
CA LEU A 79 3.75 -8.77 -7.43
C LEU A 79 2.46 -9.26 -8.11
N PRO A 80 2.51 -9.67 -9.40
CA PRO A 80 1.33 -10.11 -10.14
C PRO A 80 0.94 -11.52 -9.71
N SER A 81 0.35 -11.63 -8.52
CA SER A 81 -0.13 -12.90 -8.01
C SER A 81 -1.36 -12.71 -7.12
N ALA A 82 -2.45 -13.35 -7.52
CA ALA A 82 -3.66 -13.39 -6.72
C ALA A 82 -3.56 -14.31 -5.48
N GLN A 83 -2.57 -15.21 -5.43
CA GLN A 83 -2.48 -16.26 -4.40
C GLN A 83 -1.99 -15.70 -3.05
N PRO A 84 -2.74 -15.87 -1.95
CA PRO A 84 -2.38 -15.34 -0.63
C PRO A 84 -1.25 -16.12 0.08
N MET A 85 -0.81 -17.23 -0.49
CA MET A 85 0.30 -18.03 0.02
C MET A 85 1.67 -17.43 -0.31
N LYS A 86 1.77 -16.55 -1.31
CA LYS A 86 3.02 -15.84 -1.62
C LYS A 86 3.23 -14.66 -0.69
N ARG A 87 4.49 -14.19 -0.58
CA ARG A 87 4.82 -12.96 0.12
C ARG A 87 4.12 -11.77 -0.53
N ASP A 88 3.69 -10.82 0.28
CA ASP A 88 3.08 -9.59 -0.18
C ASP A 88 4.15 -8.60 -0.59
N LEU A 89 4.45 -8.53 -1.88
CA LEU A 89 5.54 -7.71 -2.36
C LEU A 89 5.03 -6.66 -3.33
N PHE A 90 5.61 -5.48 -3.25
CA PHE A 90 5.54 -4.50 -4.32
C PHE A 90 6.91 -3.87 -4.55
N ALA A 91 7.15 -3.49 -5.80
CA ALA A 91 8.34 -2.79 -6.22
C ALA A 91 8.03 -1.29 -6.36
N VAL A 92 8.97 -0.46 -5.94
CA VAL A 92 8.93 1.00 -6.14
C VAL A 92 10.22 1.47 -6.79
N SER A 93 10.10 2.21 -7.89
CA SER A 93 11.23 2.92 -8.50
C SER A 93 11.26 4.39 -8.08
N GLY A 94 12.47 4.93 -7.94
CA GLY A 94 12.74 6.33 -7.61
C GLY A 94 14.22 6.61 -7.90
N ASP A 95 14.97 6.95 -6.86
CA ASP A 95 16.44 6.94 -6.85
C ASP A 95 17.04 5.53 -7.05
N TYR A 96 16.47 4.54 -6.37
CA TYR A 96 16.78 3.13 -6.55
C TYR A 96 15.51 2.29 -6.51
N LEU A 97 15.58 1.11 -7.12
CA LEU A 97 14.50 0.12 -7.05
C LEU A 97 14.47 -0.47 -5.63
N ARG A 98 13.32 -0.41 -4.98
CA ARG A 98 13.08 -1.04 -3.68
C ARG A 98 12.04 -2.13 -3.84
N ILE A 99 12.29 -3.28 -3.22
CA ILE A 99 11.28 -4.31 -3.00
C ILE A 99 10.79 -4.15 -1.57
N VAL A 100 9.49 -3.98 -1.41
CA VAL A 100 8.88 -3.74 -0.11
C VAL A 100 7.92 -4.88 0.19
N GLU A 101 8.05 -5.44 1.39
CA GLU A 101 7.11 -6.44 1.90
C GLU A 101 6.02 -5.75 2.74
N VAL A 102 4.75 -6.09 2.46
CA VAL A 102 3.62 -5.65 3.27
C VAL A 102 3.41 -6.67 4.39
N LEU A 103 3.59 -6.23 5.62
CA LEU A 103 3.35 -7.04 6.81
C LEU A 103 1.92 -6.78 7.31
N ASP A 104 1.03 -7.76 7.19
CA ASP A 104 -0.32 -7.68 7.75
C ASP A 104 -0.33 -8.11 9.23
N GLU A 105 -0.79 -7.22 10.12
CA GLU A 105 -0.92 -7.52 11.54
C GLU A 105 -1.89 -8.69 11.82
N LYS A 106 -2.91 -8.87 10.97
CA LYS A 106 -3.87 -9.99 11.10
C LYS A 106 -3.23 -11.37 10.96
N LYS A 107 -2.10 -11.47 10.26
CA LYS A 107 -1.35 -12.73 10.09
C LYS A 107 -0.24 -12.90 11.15
N GLY A 108 0.16 -11.80 11.80
CA GLY A 108 1.20 -11.76 12.84
C GLY A 108 0.72 -11.99 14.27
N ALA A 109 -0.58 -11.88 14.55
CA ALA A 109 -1.14 -12.14 15.87
C ALA A 109 -1.02 -13.61 16.34
N ALA A 110 -0.70 -14.54 15.44
CA ALA A 110 -0.37 -15.92 15.80
C ALA A 110 1.11 -16.11 16.21
N ALA A 111 1.98 -15.10 16.08
CA ALA A 111 3.43 -15.30 16.20
C ALA A 111 4.22 -14.26 17.03
N ALA A 112 3.68 -13.11 17.41
CA ALA A 112 4.47 -12.17 18.22
C ALA A 112 3.61 -11.27 19.12
N GLY A 113 3.69 -11.50 20.43
CA GLY A 113 3.27 -10.53 21.43
C GLY A 113 4.32 -9.41 21.57
N GLY A 114 3.84 -8.17 21.70
CA GLY A 114 4.59 -7.08 22.33
C GLY A 114 5.22 -6.05 21.38
N ALA A 115 4.55 -4.91 21.29
CA ALA A 115 5.07 -3.54 21.18
C ALA A 115 6.06 -3.16 20.04
N GLY A 116 5.61 -2.23 19.19
CA GLY A 116 6.46 -1.32 18.42
C GLY A 116 6.77 -1.78 17.00
N ALA A 117 5.86 -1.49 16.06
CA ALA A 117 6.08 -1.77 14.63
C ALA A 117 7.28 -0.98 14.09
N THR A 118 8.37 -1.68 13.80
CA THR A 118 9.48 -1.19 12.98
C THR A 118 9.35 -1.84 11.61
N VAL A 119 9.20 -1.03 10.56
CA VAL A 119 9.20 -1.51 9.18
C VAL A 119 10.64 -1.90 8.84
N GLY A 120 10.91 -3.19 8.70
CA GLY A 120 12.20 -3.71 8.27
C GLY A 120 12.44 -3.39 6.80
N VAL A 121 13.33 -2.45 6.51
CA VAL A 121 13.88 -2.24 5.17
C VAL A 121 15.14 -3.10 5.07
N GLU A 122 15.02 -4.31 4.53
CA GLU A 122 16.20 -5.13 4.25
C GLU A 122 16.85 -4.66 2.95
N ASN A 123 17.90 -3.85 3.07
CA ASN A 123 18.82 -3.57 1.96
C ASN A 123 19.91 -4.65 1.97
N LYS A 124 19.79 -5.65 1.11
CA LYS A 124 20.90 -6.59 0.89
C LYS A 124 21.97 -5.88 0.03
N PRO A 125 23.21 -5.69 0.51
CA PRO A 125 24.28 -5.19 -0.33
C PRO A 125 24.62 -6.28 -1.37
N THR A 126 24.73 -5.87 -2.62
CA THR A 126 25.38 -6.68 -3.65
C THR A 126 26.88 -6.48 -3.49
N GLU A 127 27.62 -7.60 -3.37
CA GLU A 127 29.08 -7.66 -3.25
C GLU A 127 29.81 -7.03 -4.46
#